data_AF-A0A1M6B5S3-F1
#
_entry.id   AF-A0A1M6B5S3-F1
#
_cell.length_a   1.000
_cell.length_b   1.000
_cell.length_c   1.000
_cell.angle_alpha   90.00
_cell.angle_beta   90.00
_cell.angle_gamma   90.00
#
_symmetry.space_group_name_H-M   'P 1'
#
loop_
_entity.id
_entity.type
_entity.pdbx_description
1 polymer ?
#
loop_
_entity_poly.entity_id
_entity_poly.type
_entity_poly.pdbx_seq_one_letter_code
_entity_poly.pdbx_strand_id
1 'polypeptide(L)'
;MPTRHKTSGEDLIKRLSRIEGQNRGLRMIAEDKPCMDILTQIAAARAALQKVGSLILERHAVSCLEDMVSAQDREKAAEELSRAIKSLTHLTD
;
A
#
# COMPACT_ATOMS: atom_id res chain seq x y z
N MET A 1 21.35 13.92 -0.85
CA MET A 1 20.78 13.35 0.39
C MET A 1 19.35 12.93 0.10
N PRO A 2 18.91 11.68 0.39
CA PRO A 2 17.53 11.32 0.14
C PRO A 2 16.64 12.01 1.18
N THR A 3 15.69 12.80 0.71
CA THR A 3 14.70 13.47 1.53
C THR A 3 13.79 12.43 2.18
N ARG A 4 13.98 12.17 3.48
CA ARG A 4 13.18 11.24 4.28
C ARG A 4 11.78 11.83 4.48
N HIS A 5 10.90 11.68 3.51
CA HIS A 5 9.46 11.94 3.70
C HIS A 5 8.93 10.81 4.59
N LYS A 6 8.97 11.01 5.92
CA LYS A 6 8.35 10.09 6.87
C LYS A 6 6.83 10.21 6.67
N THR A 7 6.26 9.36 5.83
CA THR A 7 4.81 9.36 5.58
C THR A 7 4.10 9.14 6.91
N SER A 8 3.36 10.14 7.37
CA SER A 8 2.64 10.10 8.64
C SER A 8 1.47 9.12 8.57
N GLY A 9 1.06 8.58 9.72
CA GLY A 9 -0.20 7.84 9.82
C GLY A 9 -1.39 8.66 9.29
N GLU A 10 -1.40 9.97 9.54
CA GLU A 10 -2.44 10.87 9.02
C GLU A 10 -2.45 10.95 7.49
N ASP A 11 -1.29 10.91 6.84
CA ASP A 11 -1.19 10.94 5.38
C ASP A 11 -1.69 9.62 4.77
N LEU A 12 -1.40 8.50 5.43
CA LEU A 12 -1.95 7.20 5.04
C LEU A 12 -3.48 7.19 5.17
N ILE A 13 -4.02 7.70 6.28
CA ILE A 13 -5.47 7.83 6.49
C ILE A 13 -6.09 8.72 5.41
N LYS A 14 -5.51 9.88 5.09
CA LYS A 14 -6.00 10.75 4.00
C LYS A 14 -6.04 10.03 2.65
N ARG A 15 -5.03 9.21 2.34
CA ARG A 15 -5.01 8.39 1.12
C ARG A 15 -6.09 7.31 1.14
N LEU A 16 -6.28 6.63 2.27
CA LEU A 16 -7.35 5.65 2.46
C LEU A 16 -8.74 6.27 2.33
N SER A 17 -8.98 7.47 2.84
CA SER A 17 -10.26 8.19 2.65
C SER A 17 -10.55 8.50 1.18
N ARG A 18 -9.52 8.79 0.38
CA ARG A 18 -9.68 8.98 -1.08
C ARG A 18 -10.05 7.66 -1.77
N ILE A 19 -9.41 6.56 -1.39
CA ILE A 19 -9.72 5.21 -1.90
C ILE A 19 -11.16 4.82 -1.53
N GLU A 20 -11.59 5.12 -0.31
CA GLU A 20 -12.98 4.91 0.12
C GLU A 20 -13.95 5.68 -0.78
N GLY A 21 -13.63 6.94 -1.12
CA GLY A 21 -14.37 7.72 -2.10
C GLY A 21 -14.42 7.08 -3.49
N GLN A 22 -13.29 6.54 -3.97
CA GLN A 22 -13.23 5.81 -5.24
C GLN A 22 -14.14 4.57 -5.22
N ASN A 23 -14.11 3.80 -4.13
CA ASN A 23 -14.94 2.62 -3.93
C ASN A 23 -16.42 2.96 -3.85
N ARG A 24 -16.80 4.05 -3.15
CA ARG A 24 -18.19 4.54 -3.18
C ARG A 24 -18.61 4.93 -4.60
N GLY A 25 -17.69 5.47 -5.40
CA GLY A 25 -17.92 5.79 -6.81
C GLY A 25 -18.23 4.58 -7.68
N LEU A 26 -17.86 3.36 -7.28
CA LEU A 26 -18.21 2.12 -8.00
C LEU A 26 -19.71 1.80 -7.99
N ARG A 27 -20.54 2.57 -7.25
CA ARG A 27 -22.00 2.56 -7.39
C ARG A 27 -22.46 2.81 -8.82
N MET A 28 -21.61 3.37 -9.67
CA MET A 28 -21.80 3.46 -11.13
C MET A 28 -22.17 2.13 -11.81
N ILE A 29 -21.85 0.98 -11.20
CA ILE A 29 -22.28 -0.35 -11.67
C ILE A 29 -23.81 -0.46 -11.68
N ALA A 30 -24.50 0.09 -10.68
CA ALA A 30 -25.96 0.09 -10.60
C ALA A 30 -26.60 1.22 -11.43
N GLU A 31 -25.79 2.13 -11.98
CA GLU A 31 -26.23 3.27 -12.79
C GLU A 31 -26.07 3.00 -14.30
N ASP A 32 -25.84 1.74 -14.70
CA ASP A 32 -25.59 1.31 -16.09
C ASP A 32 -24.51 2.16 -16.81
N LYS A 33 -23.48 2.59 -16.08
CA LYS A 33 -22.36 3.34 -16.65
C LYS A 33 -21.50 2.45 -17.55
N PRO A 34 -20.78 3.02 -18.54
CA PRO A 34 -19.94 2.26 -19.45
C PRO A 34 -18.94 1.36 -18.71
N CYS A 35 -18.80 0.12 -19.15
CA CYS A 35 -17.86 -0.85 -18.57
C CYS A 35 -16.42 -0.29 -18.48
N MET A 36 -16.01 0.50 -19.49
CA MET A 36 -14.69 1.12 -19.49
C MET A 36 -14.47 2.13 -18.36
N ASP A 37 -15.51 2.86 -17.96
CA ASP A 37 -15.44 3.83 -16.85
C ASP A 37 -15.30 3.09 -15.51
N ILE A 38 -16.07 2.00 -15.35
CA ILE A 38 -15.98 1.11 -14.18
C ILE A 38 -14.57 0.52 -14.06
N LEU A 39 -14.05 -0.05 -15.16
CA LEU A 39 -12.70 -0.63 -15.19
C LEU A 39 -11.62 0.41 -14.90
N THR A 40 -11.77 1.62 -15.41
CA THR A 40 -10.85 2.74 -15.13
C THR A 40 -10.86 3.11 -13.65
N GLN A 41 -12.03 3.19 -13.04
CA GLN A 41 -12.17 3.48 -11.61
C GLN A 41 -11.57 2.36 -10.74
N ILE A 42 -11.79 1.09 -11.09
CA ILE A 42 -11.19 -0.07 -10.41
C ILE A 42 -9.66 0.00 -10.51
N ALA A 43 -9.11 0.28 -11.70
CA ALA A 43 -7.67 0.42 -11.90
C ALA A 43 -7.09 1.57 -11.05
N ALA A 44 -7.79 2.69 -10.96
CA ALA A 44 -7.39 3.83 -10.12
C ALA A 44 -7.39 3.47 -8.62
N ALA A 45 -8.42 2.77 -8.12
CA ALA A 45 -8.50 2.31 -6.74
C ALA A 45 -7.38 1.30 -6.41
N ARG A 46 -7.12 0.35 -7.31
CA ARG A 46 -6.04 -0.63 -7.19
C ARG A 46 -4.67 0.06 -7.12
N ALA A 47 -4.39 0.99 -8.03
CA ALA A 47 -3.12 1.73 -8.04
C ALA A 47 -2.92 2.55 -6.76
N ALA A 48 -3.99 3.19 -6.25
CA ALA A 48 -3.95 3.93 -5.01
C ALA A 48 -3.69 3.03 -3.79
N LEU A 49 -4.34 1.87 -3.72
CA LEU A 49 -4.08 0.87 -2.67
C LEU A 49 -2.64 0.34 -2.71
N GLN A 50 -2.13 0.00 -3.91
CA GLN A 50 -0.75 -0.44 -4.09
C GLN A 50 0.25 0.63 -3.60
N LYS A 51 -0.03 1.91 -3.85
CA LYS A 51 0.81 3.01 -3.36
C LYS A 51 0.78 3.10 -1.84
N VAL A 52 -0.38 2.96 -1.20
CA VAL A 52 -0.49 2.95 0.28
C VAL A 52 0.31 1.78 0.87
N GLY A 53 0.13 0.57 0.34
CA GLY A 53 0.87 -0.59 0.82
C GLY A 53 2.38 -0.44 0.65
N SER A 54 2.85 0.10 -0.48
CA SER A 54 4.28 0.37 -0.72
C SER A 54 4.86 1.35 0.32
N LEU A 55 4.10 2.39 0.71
CA LEU A 55 4.54 3.35 1.74
C LEU A 55 4.61 2.70 3.14
N ILE A 56 3.69 1.79 3.45
CA ILE A 56 3.71 1.02 4.70
C ILE A 56 4.93 0.08 4.72
N LEU A 57 5.20 -0.61 3.61
CA LEU A 57 6.36 -1.48 3.47
C LEU A 57 7.68 -0.72 3.61
N GLU A 58 7.80 0.45 2.97
CA GLU A 58 8.98 1.31 3.11
C GLU A 58 9.20 1.70 4.58
N ARG A 59 8.13 2.10 5.28
CA ARG A 59 8.20 2.43 6.71
C ARG A 59 8.62 1.23 7.55
N HIS A 60 8.08 0.04 7.28
CA HIS A 60 8.41 -1.19 7.99
C HIS A 60 9.87 -1.58 7.75
N ALA A 61 10.35 -1.52 6.51
CA ALA A 61 11.74 -1.83 6.16
C ALA A 61 12.74 -0.93 6.90
N VAL A 62 12.44 0.37 6.99
CA VAL A 62 13.27 1.32 7.75
C VAL A 62 13.28 0.97 9.25
N SER A 63 12.13 0.67 9.85
CA SER A 63 12.05 0.29 11.28
C SER A 63 12.82 -0.99 11.56
N CYS A 64 12.63 -2.03 10.73
CA CYS A 64 13.33 -3.30 10.88
C CYS A 64 14.85 -3.14 10.84
N LEU A 65 15.38 -2.21 10.05
CA LEU A 65 16.82 -1.92 9.99
C LEU A 65 17.31 -1.13 11.22
N GLU A 66 16.46 -0.27 11.80
CA GLU A 66 16.79 0.50 13.01
C GLU A 66 16.88 -0.38 14.27
N ASP A 67 16.15 -1.50 14.29
CA ASP A 67 16.07 -2.42 15.44
C ASP A 67 17.13 -3.56 15.44
N MET A 68 18.01 -3.62 14.43
CA MET A 68 19.02 -4.68 14.30
C MET A 68 20.26 -4.43 15.16
N VAL A 69 20.39 -5.16 16.27
CA VAL A 69 21.57 -5.08 17.16
C VAL A 69 22.44 -6.34 17.08
N SER A 70 21.83 -7.52 16.87
CA SER A 70 22.51 -8.81 16.83
C SER A 70 22.36 -9.55 15.48
N ALA A 71 23.11 -10.64 15.30
CA ALA A 71 22.96 -11.52 14.13
C ALA A 71 21.56 -12.16 14.06
N GLN A 72 20.98 -12.51 15.21
CA GLN A 72 19.64 -13.09 15.30
C GLN A 72 18.55 -12.07 14.92
N ASP A 73 18.73 -10.79 15.27
CA ASP A 73 17.80 -9.71 14.89
C ASP A 73 17.79 -9.50 13.37
N ARG A 74 18.96 -9.61 12.73
CA ARG A 74 19.08 -9.48 11.27
C ARG A 74 18.32 -10.56 10.52
N GLU A 75 18.40 -11.81 10.98
CA GLU A 75 17.71 -12.94 10.36
C GLU A 75 16.19 -12.80 10.50
N LYS A 76 15.72 -12.46 11.70
CA LYS A 76 14.29 -12.22 11.96
C LYS A 76 13.74 -11.08 11.11
N ALA A 77 14.45 -9.96 11.02
CA ALA A 77 14.02 -8.83 10.21
C ALA A 77 14.03 -9.13 8.71
N ALA A 78 14.95 -9.96 8.21
CA ALA A 78 14.91 -10.44 6.83
C ALA A 78 13.67 -11.31 6.55
N GLU A 79 13.28 -12.18 7.47
CA GLU A 79 12.05 -12.97 7.37
C GLU A 79 10.78 -12.12 7.39
N GLU A 80 10.71 -11.11 8.26
CA GLU A 80 9.57 -10.18 8.35
C GLU A 80 9.45 -9.36 7.07
N LEU A 81 10.56 -8.81 6.56
CA LEU A 81 10.57 -8.06 5.30
C LEU A 81 10.16 -8.94 4.11
N SER A 82 10.68 -10.18 4.04
CA SER A 82 10.30 -11.14 2.99
C SER A 82 8.80 -11.46 3.01
N ARG A 83 8.21 -11.63 4.21
CA ARG A 83 6.75 -11.81 4.36
C ARG A 83 5.97 -10.58 3.91
N ALA A 84 6.41 -9.38 4.29
CA ALA A 84 5.77 -8.13 3.91
C ALA A 84 5.83 -7.84 2.40
N ILE A 85 6.94 -8.21 1.73
CA ILE A 85 7.06 -8.11 0.28
C ILE A 85 6.06 -9.06 -0.39
N LYS A 86 6.02 -10.34 0.04
CA LYS A 86 5.11 -11.35 -0.53
C LYS A 86 3.65 -10.90 -0.45
N SER A 87 3.21 -10.36 0.69
CA SER A 87 1.80 -9.91 0.85
C SER A 87 1.42 -8.77 -0.09
N LEU A 88 2.39 -7.95 -0.53
CA LEU A 88 2.19 -6.86 -1.48
C LEU A 88 2.26 -7.29 -2.94
N THR A 89 3.00 -8.37 -3.24
CA THR A 89 3.18 -8.87 -4.60
C THR A 89 2.09 -9.84 -5.06
N HIS A 90 1.29 -10.42 -4.16
CA HIS A 90 0.21 -11.36 -4.51
C HIS A 90 -1.06 -10.71 -5.12
N LEU A 91 -0.98 -9.53 -5.72
CA LEU A 91 -2.11 -8.82 -6.37
C LEU A 91 -2.19 -9.03 -7.89
N THR A 92 -1.76 -10.21 -8.35
CA THR A 92 -1.94 -10.71 -9.71
C THR A 92 -1.91 -12.24 -9.69
N ASP A 93 -3.10 -12.83 -9.64
CA ASP A 93 -3.62 -13.68 -10.72
C ASP A 93 -5.00 -13.12 -11.12
#